data_AF-A0A410W9X0-F1
#
_entry.id   AF-A0A410W9X0-F1
#
_cell.length_a   1.000
_cell.length_b   1.000
_cell.length_c   1.000
_cell.angle_alpha   90.00
_cell.angle_beta   90.00
_cell.angle_gamma   90.00
#
_symmetry.space_group_name_H-M   'P 1'
#
loop_
_entity.id
_entity.type
_entity.pdbx_description
1 polymer ?
#
loop_
_entity_poly.entity_id
_entity_poly.type
_entity_poly.pdbx_seq_one_letter_code
_entity_poly.pdbx_strand_id
1 'polypeptide(L)'
;MELPAPTSLEQILVDGSIAQAASSYALAQACDPLLDISFNPVPGGYQVKFRSEATQTVLFGVTAARVHGTQWEWLQEYAFDIPELRGIQEGSDALVSAARTLNGNGPSYFVPLADGSFDLIVISDALPSLPLDTALTVGLGAVEHTQDLPRALMAFAAEHSLGFEQRGEAIVVEDDQQRVQVDLGTGQIASSMQLVDVLADAFYYSTEHQLFYEGQGLPPIVEYSQARGETPYGKAMLIATIRGGTFRFCFDQAPAKALQQFAIDQHISSLLKPSWDVDQAEGLYLENAAKPVLSSWTHAFCQLDAETMGLLYFHHPSSPLPPLSKAAALATLQTPIPEALNARRALEFYASKRGARLLATDQHTAELECADGRVLISFEGDRIVAVHDAFKMGA
;
A
#
# COMPACT_ATOMS: atom_id res chain seq x y z
N MET A 1 27.86 13.93 2.20
CA MET A 1 27.01 13.85 3.40
C MET A 1 27.54 12.73 4.27
N GLU A 2 27.69 12.91 5.57
CA GLU A 2 28.10 11.81 6.46
C GLU A 2 26.86 11.27 7.20
N LEU A 3 26.47 10.03 6.89
CA LEU A 3 25.43 9.31 7.63
C LEU A 3 26.02 8.86 8.98
N PRO A 4 25.41 9.19 10.13
CA PRO A 4 25.86 8.71 11.42
C PRO A 4 25.81 7.17 11.50
N ALA A 5 26.87 6.56 12.01
CA ALA A 5 26.93 5.11 12.19
C ALA A 5 25.75 4.62 13.05
N PRO A 6 25.09 3.50 12.67
CA PRO A 6 23.99 2.96 13.45
C PRO A 6 24.47 2.44 14.81
N THR A 7 23.68 2.69 15.85
CA THR A 7 23.95 2.26 17.23
C THR A 7 22.99 1.19 17.73
N SER A 8 22.01 0.78 16.92
CA SER A 8 21.02 -0.25 17.24
C SER A 8 20.59 -0.99 15.98
N LEU A 9 19.99 -2.17 16.14
CA LEU A 9 19.38 -2.92 15.04
C LEU A 9 18.30 -2.09 14.34
N GLU A 10 17.43 -1.43 15.10
CA GLU A 10 16.37 -0.55 14.59
C GLU A 10 16.89 0.51 13.62
N GLN A 11 18.02 1.15 13.95
CA GLN A 11 18.64 2.14 13.07
C GLN A 11 19.13 1.52 11.74
N ILE A 12 19.59 0.27 11.74
CA ILE A 12 19.96 -0.45 10.51
C ILE A 12 18.71 -0.75 9.66
N LEU A 13 17.59 -1.10 10.29
CA LEU A 13 16.33 -1.33 9.57
C LEU A 13 15.85 -0.05 8.90
N VAL A 14 15.89 1.06 9.64
CA VAL A 14 15.54 2.40 9.14
C VAL A 14 16.44 2.81 7.97
N ASP A 15 17.76 2.63 8.11
CA ASP A 15 18.74 3.02 7.08
C ASP A 15 18.48 2.33 5.73
N GLY A 16 18.01 1.07 5.74
CA GLY A 16 17.74 0.32 4.51
C GLY A 16 16.32 0.44 3.97
N SER A 17 15.35 0.94 4.76
CA SER A 17 13.92 0.87 4.45
C SER A 17 13.54 1.34 3.04
N ILE A 18 13.96 2.56 2.66
CA ILE A 18 13.66 3.16 1.35
C ILE A 18 14.41 2.44 0.23
N ALA A 19 15.72 2.26 0.39
CA ALA A 19 16.58 1.65 -0.64
C ALA A 19 16.19 0.20 -0.95
N GLN A 20 15.82 -0.57 0.08
CA GLN A 20 15.38 -1.95 -0.06
C GLN A 20 14.07 -2.07 -0.82
N ALA A 21 13.10 -1.20 -0.51
CA ALA A 21 11.81 -1.20 -1.18
C ALA A 21 11.96 -0.79 -2.65
N ALA A 22 12.76 0.26 -2.93
CA ALA A 22 13.08 0.69 -4.28
C ALA A 22 13.80 -0.40 -5.08
N SER A 23 14.84 -1.01 -4.52
CA SER A 23 15.62 -2.09 -5.14
C SER A 23 14.76 -3.33 -5.45
N SER A 24 13.92 -3.75 -4.51
CA SER A 24 12.98 -4.86 -4.71
C SER A 24 11.98 -4.56 -5.83
N TYR A 25 11.41 -3.36 -5.85
CA TYR A 25 10.47 -2.97 -6.88
C TYR A 25 11.13 -2.88 -8.27
N ALA A 26 12.33 -2.31 -8.34
CA ALA A 26 13.09 -2.20 -9.59
C ALA A 26 13.42 -3.57 -10.19
N LEU A 27 13.88 -4.51 -9.37
CA LEU A 27 14.15 -5.88 -9.83
C LEU A 27 12.86 -6.59 -10.26
N ALA A 28 11.78 -6.45 -9.48
CA ALA A 28 10.50 -7.03 -9.82
C ALA A 28 10.01 -6.53 -11.19
N GLN A 29 10.08 -5.23 -11.46
CA GLN A 29 9.71 -4.65 -12.77
C GLN A 29 10.59 -5.17 -13.91
N ALA A 30 11.90 -5.29 -13.69
CA ALA A 30 12.83 -5.77 -14.71
C ALA A 30 12.68 -7.27 -15.03
N CYS A 31 12.07 -8.05 -14.13
CA CYS A 31 11.91 -9.49 -14.25
C CYS A 31 10.46 -9.95 -14.39
N ASP A 32 9.49 -9.05 -14.53
CA ASP A 32 8.06 -9.38 -14.62
C ASP A 32 7.65 -9.80 -16.06
N PRO A 33 6.87 -10.88 -16.24
CA PRO A 33 6.51 -11.88 -15.23
C PRO A 33 7.71 -12.80 -14.92
N LEU A 34 7.98 -13.00 -13.63
CA LEU A 34 9.05 -13.87 -13.16
C LEU A 34 8.61 -15.33 -13.30
N LEU A 35 9.35 -16.11 -14.09
CA LEU A 35 9.06 -17.52 -14.32
C LEU A 35 9.80 -18.45 -13.36
N ASP A 36 11.05 -18.11 -13.03
CA ASP A 36 11.94 -18.97 -12.25
C ASP A 36 13.15 -18.20 -11.71
N ILE A 37 13.65 -18.66 -10.55
CA ILE A 37 14.90 -18.22 -9.95
C ILE A 37 15.74 -19.46 -9.65
N SER A 38 16.98 -19.46 -10.13
CA SER A 38 17.95 -20.53 -9.84
C SER A 38 19.22 -19.97 -9.21
N PHE A 39 19.78 -20.74 -8.29
CA PHE A 39 20.95 -20.34 -7.50
C PHE A 39 22.11 -21.29 -7.79
N ASN A 40 23.22 -20.74 -8.26
CA ASN A 40 24.43 -21.51 -8.54
C ASN A 40 25.54 -21.08 -7.58
N PRO A 41 26.00 -21.96 -6.67
CA PRO A 41 27.08 -21.63 -5.75
C PRO A 41 28.35 -21.23 -6.49
N VAL A 42 28.96 -20.13 -6.07
CA VAL A 42 30.26 -19.65 -6.57
C VAL A 42 31.10 -19.17 -5.38
N PRO A 43 32.43 -19.01 -5.52
CA PRO A 43 33.25 -18.47 -4.44
C PRO A 43 32.70 -17.11 -3.97
N GLY A 44 32.45 -17.00 -2.66
CA GLY A 44 31.94 -15.77 -2.03
C GLY A 44 30.41 -15.58 -2.06
N GLY A 45 29.65 -16.49 -2.67
CA GLY A 45 28.19 -16.39 -2.69
C GLY A 45 27.52 -17.23 -3.78
N TYR A 46 26.59 -16.62 -4.51
CA TYR A 46 25.78 -17.29 -5.51
C TYR A 46 25.64 -16.46 -6.79
N GLN A 47 25.68 -17.12 -7.94
CA GLN A 47 25.10 -16.57 -9.16
C GLN A 47 23.60 -16.87 -9.14
N VAL A 48 22.81 -15.81 -9.08
CA VAL A 48 21.35 -15.84 -9.07
C VAL A 48 20.85 -15.55 -10.46
N LYS A 49 20.16 -16.51 -11.05
CA LYS A 49 19.61 -16.41 -12.39
C LYS A 49 18.11 -16.22 -12.32
N PHE A 50 17.68 -15.03 -12.73
CA PHE A 50 16.28 -14.66 -12.92
C PHE A 50 15.87 -14.95 -14.36
N ARG A 51 14.79 -15.71 -14.52
CA ARG A 51 14.21 -16.00 -15.82
C ARG A 51 12.82 -15.40 -15.89
N SER A 52 12.61 -14.49 -16.84
CA SER A 52 11.30 -13.98 -17.23
C SER A 52 10.94 -14.51 -18.63
N GLU A 53 9.77 -14.16 -19.15
CA GLU A 53 9.41 -14.45 -20.54
C GLU A 53 10.29 -13.71 -21.55
N ALA A 54 10.73 -12.50 -21.21
CA ALA A 54 11.44 -11.60 -22.13
C ALA A 54 12.97 -11.64 -21.97
N THR A 55 13.46 -11.93 -20.77
CA THR A 55 14.86 -11.74 -20.40
C THR A 55 15.39 -12.85 -19.49
N GLN A 56 16.70 -13.03 -19.52
CA GLN A 56 17.42 -13.81 -18.53
C GLN A 56 18.52 -12.93 -17.94
N THR A 57 18.41 -12.63 -16.66
CA THR A 57 19.37 -11.81 -15.93
C THR A 57 20.13 -12.68 -14.95
N VAL A 58 21.45 -12.55 -14.93
CA VAL A 58 22.31 -13.25 -13.96
C VAL A 58 22.96 -12.18 -13.10
N LEU A 59 22.73 -12.26 -11.79
CA LEU A 59 23.26 -11.33 -10.80
C LEU A 59 24.07 -12.11 -9.75
N PHE A 60 25.00 -11.43 -9.09
CA PHE A 60 25.73 -11.96 -7.95
C PHE A 60 25.04 -11.61 -6.63
N GLY A 61 24.85 -12.62 -5.79
CA GLY A 61 24.38 -12.49 -4.42
C GLY A 61 25.44 -12.92 -3.41
N VAL A 62 25.66 -12.10 -2.39
CA VAL A 62 26.54 -12.41 -1.26
C VAL A 62 25.78 -13.24 -0.24
N THR A 63 26.42 -14.26 0.34
CA THR A 63 25.84 -15.00 1.46
C THR A 63 26.03 -14.21 2.76
N ALA A 64 24.95 -13.64 3.28
CA ALA A 64 24.99 -12.79 4.47
C ALA A 64 24.95 -13.60 5.78
N ALA A 65 24.17 -14.69 5.79
CA ALA A 65 23.96 -15.51 6.97
C ALA A 65 23.65 -16.97 6.61
N ARG A 66 23.86 -17.86 7.58
CA ARG A 66 23.41 -19.24 7.55
C ARG A 66 22.34 -19.46 8.62
N VAL A 67 21.30 -20.20 8.27
CA VAL A 67 20.15 -20.47 9.13
C VAL A 67 19.96 -21.96 9.32
N HIS A 68 20.03 -22.40 10.59
CA HIS A 68 19.81 -23.79 11.01
C HIS A 68 18.55 -23.86 11.89
N GLY A 69 17.42 -24.28 11.32
CA GLY A 69 16.13 -24.20 12.02
C GLY A 69 15.77 -22.74 12.29
N THR A 70 15.69 -22.34 13.57
CA THR A 70 15.48 -20.94 13.97
C THR A 70 16.78 -20.23 14.35
N GLN A 71 17.94 -20.89 14.27
CA GLN A 71 19.22 -20.29 14.63
C GLN A 71 19.83 -19.56 13.45
N TRP A 72 20.23 -18.32 13.67
CA TRP A 72 20.84 -17.44 12.69
C TRP A 72 22.32 -17.23 13.02
N GLU A 73 23.19 -17.44 12.03
CA GLU A 73 24.63 -17.21 12.13
C GLU A 73 25.08 -16.26 11.01
N TRP A 74 25.64 -15.12 11.39
CA TRP A 74 26.25 -14.19 10.44
C TRP A 74 27.54 -14.77 9.86
N LEU A 75 27.72 -14.71 8.54
CA LEU A 75 28.94 -15.21 7.88
C LEU A 75 30.04 -14.16 7.75
N GLN A 76 29.79 -12.93 8.22
CA GLN A 76 30.75 -11.84 8.26
C GLN A 76 30.69 -11.12 9.60
N GLU A 77 31.83 -10.55 10.00
CA GLU A 77 31.91 -9.70 11.20
C GLU A 77 31.64 -8.25 10.82
N TYR A 78 30.73 -7.61 11.56
CA TYR A 78 30.42 -6.20 11.41
C TYR A 78 31.15 -5.38 12.48
N ALA A 79 31.66 -4.21 12.08
CA ALA A 79 32.38 -3.31 12.97
C ALA A 79 31.48 -2.62 14.02
N PHE A 80 30.16 -2.73 13.88
CA PHE A 80 29.19 -2.09 14.78
C PHE A 80 29.12 -2.81 16.13
N ASP A 81 28.90 -2.04 17.19
CA ASP A 81 28.68 -2.57 18.54
C ASP A 81 27.20 -2.83 18.82
N ILE A 82 26.62 -3.73 18.02
CA ILE A 82 25.19 -4.09 18.06
C ILE A 82 25.09 -5.59 18.40
N PRO A 83 24.48 -5.97 19.55
CA PRO A 83 24.43 -7.35 20.02
C PRO A 83 23.87 -8.34 19.00
N GLU A 84 22.84 -7.94 18.25
CA GLU A 84 22.12 -8.75 17.27
C GLU A 84 22.96 -9.07 16.02
N LEU A 85 24.10 -8.39 15.83
CA LEU A 85 25.02 -8.63 14.72
C LEU A 85 26.17 -9.58 15.09
N ARG A 86 26.13 -10.20 16.28
CA ARG A 86 27.22 -11.04 16.80
C ARG A 86 26.72 -12.38 17.30
N GLY A 87 27.53 -13.41 17.16
CA GLY A 87 27.20 -14.75 17.64
C GLY A 87 25.96 -15.35 16.98
N ILE A 88 25.38 -16.36 17.63
CA ILE A 88 24.16 -17.03 17.16
C ILE A 88 22.95 -16.28 17.69
N GLN A 89 22.01 -15.98 16.79
CA GLN A 89 20.78 -15.26 17.07
C GLN A 89 19.55 -16.12 16.79
N GLU A 90 18.38 -15.69 17.26
CA GLU A 90 17.11 -16.25 16.80
C GLU A 90 16.68 -15.55 15.50
N GLY A 91 16.39 -16.33 14.47
CA GLY A 91 16.00 -15.86 13.15
C GLY A 91 14.71 -15.04 13.20
N SER A 92 14.72 -13.89 12.52
CA SER A 92 13.58 -12.98 12.43
C SER A 92 13.62 -12.17 11.13
N ASP A 93 12.47 -11.62 10.73
CA ASP A 93 12.36 -10.73 9.56
C ASP A 93 13.21 -9.45 9.73
N ALA A 94 13.45 -9.03 10.99
CA ALA A 94 14.36 -7.95 11.32
C ALA A 94 15.81 -8.31 10.92
N LEU A 95 16.29 -9.53 11.20
CA LEU A 95 17.63 -9.95 10.79
C LEU A 95 17.75 -10.10 9.27
N VAL A 96 16.69 -10.53 8.57
CA VAL A 96 16.65 -10.54 7.10
C VAL A 96 16.79 -9.12 6.55
N SER A 97 16.03 -8.17 7.08
CA SER A 97 16.06 -6.77 6.66
C SER A 97 17.42 -6.11 6.99
N ALA A 98 18.00 -6.41 8.16
CA ALA A 98 19.33 -5.94 8.52
C ALA A 98 20.41 -6.53 7.61
N ALA A 99 20.32 -7.82 7.25
CA ALA A 99 21.24 -8.45 6.31
C ALA A 99 21.20 -7.75 4.95
N ARG A 100 20.02 -7.36 4.48
CA ARG A 100 19.85 -6.57 3.26
C ARG A 100 20.52 -5.21 3.40
N THR A 101 20.26 -4.43 4.45
CA THR A 101 20.90 -3.12 4.66
C THR A 101 22.42 -3.22 4.64
N LEU A 102 22.96 -4.20 5.35
CA LEU A 102 24.39 -4.38 5.54
C LEU A 102 25.11 -4.92 4.27
N ASN A 103 24.36 -5.41 3.28
CA ASN A 103 24.90 -6.01 2.05
C ASN A 103 24.36 -5.34 0.78
N GLY A 104 24.06 -4.04 0.84
CA GLY A 104 23.76 -3.21 -0.35
C GLY A 104 22.29 -3.13 -0.75
N ASN A 105 21.36 -3.37 0.19
CA ASN A 105 19.91 -3.17 0.07
C ASN A 105 19.18 -3.99 -1.01
N GLY A 106 19.87 -4.86 -1.74
CA GLY A 106 19.23 -5.71 -2.75
C GLY A 106 18.24 -6.73 -2.15
N PRO A 107 17.40 -7.36 -2.98
CA PRO A 107 16.50 -8.42 -2.56
C PRO A 107 17.26 -9.61 -1.96
N SER A 108 16.62 -10.33 -1.04
CA SER A 108 17.21 -11.50 -0.39
C SER A 108 16.43 -12.78 -0.65
N TYR A 109 17.14 -13.91 -0.67
CA TYR A 109 16.56 -15.23 -0.90
C TYR A 109 17.16 -16.28 0.05
N PHE A 110 16.33 -17.21 0.51
CA PHE A 110 16.80 -18.40 1.22
C PHE A 110 17.12 -19.51 0.23
N VAL A 111 18.36 -19.98 0.24
CA VAL A 111 18.83 -21.09 -0.60
C VAL A 111 18.96 -22.34 0.26
N PRO A 112 18.13 -23.39 0.04
CA PRO A 112 18.22 -24.62 0.82
C PRO A 112 19.53 -25.36 0.54
N LEU A 113 20.15 -25.87 1.60
CA LEU A 113 21.36 -26.67 1.57
C LEU A 113 21.06 -28.16 1.79
N ALA A 114 22.00 -29.02 1.40
CA ALA A 114 21.83 -30.47 1.47
C ALA A 114 21.74 -31.02 2.91
N ASP A 115 22.25 -30.27 3.89
CA ASP A 115 22.21 -30.60 5.31
C ASP A 115 20.92 -30.14 6.01
N GLY A 116 19.97 -29.56 5.26
CA GLY A 116 18.71 -29.04 5.78
C GLY A 116 18.79 -27.62 6.34
N SER A 117 19.96 -26.98 6.27
CA SER A 117 20.12 -25.56 6.57
C SER A 117 19.81 -24.68 5.36
N PHE A 118 19.79 -23.37 5.57
CA PHE A 118 19.58 -22.38 4.51
C PHE A 118 20.70 -21.35 4.53
N ASP A 119 21.16 -20.97 3.35
CA ASP A 119 21.97 -19.76 3.18
C ASP A 119 21.02 -18.60 2.85
N LEU A 120 21.12 -17.49 3.58
CA LEU A 120 20.48 -16.24 3.19
C LEU A 120 21.42 -15.47 2.28
N ILE A 121 20.98 -15.25 1.05
CA ILE A 121 21.73 -14.47 0.07
C ILE A 121 21.10 -13.10 -0.12
N VAL A 122 21.91 -12.07 -0.36
CA VAL A 122 21.48 -10.72 -0.71
C VAL A 122 22.08 -10.36 -2.07
N ILE A 123 21.23 -9.96 -3.02
CA ILE A 123 21.70 -9.50 -4.34
C ILE A 123 22.54 -8.23 -4.14
N SER A 124 23.78 -8.27 -4.62
CA SER A 124 24.77 -7.20 -4.41
C SER A 124 25.21 -6.50 -5.69
N ASP A 125 24.87 -7.07 -6.84
CA ASP A 125 25.09 -6.42 -8.13
C ASP A 125 24.21 -5.17 -8.28
N ALA A 126 24.68 -4.23 -9.10
CA ALA A 126 23.92 -3.03 -9.43
C ALA A 126 22.58 -3.39 -10.08
N LEU A 127 21.49 -2.96 -9.43
CA LEU A 127 20.12 -3.16 -9.90
C LEU A 127 19.70 -2.02 -10.84
N PRO A 128 18.66 -2.22 -11.68
CA PRO A 128 18.05 -1.13 -12.44
C PRO A 128 17.68 0.05 -11.54
N SER A 129 17.99 1.27 -11.99
CA SER A 129 17.63 2.49 -11.27
C SER A 129 16.19 2.91 -11.59
N LEU A 130 15.43 3.26 -10.56
CA LEU A 130 14.14 3.93 -10.72
C LEU A 130 14.32 5.45 -10.80
N PRO A 131 13.40 6.19 -11.43
CA PRO A 131 13.28 7.62 -11.20
C PRO A 131 13.17 7.93 -9.69
N LEU A 132 13.75 9.04 -9.24
CA LEU A 132 13.86 9.41 -7.83
C LEU A 132 12.48 9.51 -7.16
N ASP A 133 11.51 10.11 -7.82
CA ASP A 133 10.14 10.22 -7.31
C ASP A 133 9.47 8.84 -7.11
N THR A 134 9.72 7.90 -8.01
CA THR A 134 9.22 6.53 -7.96
C THR A 134 9.89 5.74 -6.85
N ALA A 135 11.22 5.85 -6.73
CA ALA A 135 11.99 5.23 -5.65
C ALA A 135 11.53 5.73 -4.28
N LEU A 136 11.35 7.05 -4.13
CA LEU A 136 10.83 7.66 -2.90
C LEU A 136 9.38 7.26 -2.64
N THR A 137 8.50 7.24 -3.65
CA THR A 137 7.10 6.83 -3.48
C THR A 137 6.99 5.41 -2.93
N VAL A 138 7.74 4.47 -3.50
CA VAL A 138 7.74 3.08 -3.01
C VAL A 138 8.40 2.98 -1.64
N GLY A 139 9.54 3.64 -1.45
CA GLY A 139 10.33 3.54 -0.23
C GLY A 139 9.72 4.22 0.99
N LEU A 140 9.06 5.37 0.82
CA LEU A 140 8.36 6.05 1.91
C LEU A 140 7.22 5.20 2.49
N GLY A 141 6.58 4.36 1.66
CA GLY A 141 5.58 3.40 2.14
C GLY A 141 6.16 2.32 3.05
N ALA A 142 7.46 2.02 2.95
CA ALA A 142 8.15 1.02 3.75
C ALA A 142 8.67 1.57 5.10
N VAL A 143 8.65 2.88 5.31
CA VAL A 143 9.05 3.49 6.59
C VAL A 143 7.91 3.34 7.59
N GLU A 144 8.15 2.62 8.70
CA GLU A 144 7.10 2.26 9.65
C GLU A 144 6.61 3.45 10.47
N HIS A 145 7.54 4.30 10.92
CA HIS A 145 7.24 5.46 11.76
C HIS A 145 7.76 6.75 11.12
N THR A 146 6.93 7.79 11.13
CA THR A 146 7.28 9.09 10.53
C THR A 146 8.49 9.74 11.21
N GLN A 147 8.73 9.47 12.49
CA GLN A 147 9.91 9.94 13.22
C GLN A 147 11.25 9.42 12.65
N ASP A 148 11.22 8.30 11.91
CA ASP A 148 12.40 7.69 11.31
C ASP A 148 12.68 8.20 9.90
N LEU A 149 11.74 8.94 9.30
CA LEU A 149 11.87 9.52 7.96
C LEU A 149 13.16 10.33 7.76
N PRO A 150 13.59 11.20 8.68
CA PRO A 150 14.83 11.95 8.48
C PRO A 150 16.05 11.06 8.33
N ARG A 151 16.14 9.98 9.11
CA ARG A 151 17.24 9.02 9.04
C ARG A 151 17.15 8.16 7.77
N ALA A 152 15.98 7.62 7.47
CA ALA A 152 15.76 6.81 6.27
C ALA A 152 16.08 7.59 4.98
N LEU A 153 15.63 8.84 4.87
CA LEU A 153 15.92 9.71 3.73
C LEU A 153 17.39 10.08 3.62
N MET A 154 18.06 10.32 4.76
CA MET A 154 19.49 10.61 4.80
C MET A 154 20.32 9.40 4.36
N ALA A 155 19.95 8.20 4.81
CA ALA A 155 20.61 6.96 4.42
C ALA A 155 20.43 6.68 2.92
N PHE A 156 19.21 6.81 2.41
CA PHE A 156 18.91 6.69 0.98
C PHE A 156 19.70 7.72 0.15
N ALA A 157 19.75 8.98 0.59
CA ALA A 157 20.52 10.01 -0.10
C ALA A 157 22.04 9.73 -0.08
N ALA A 158 22.57 9.23 1.04
CA ALA A 158 23.99 8.89 1.16
C ALA A 158 24.38 7.71 0.26
N GLU A 159 23.56 6.66 0.20
CA GLU A 159 23.78 5.47 -0.63
C GLU A 159 23.79 5.82 -2.13
N HIS A 160 22.84 6.64 -2.57
CA HIS A 160 22.68 7.01 -3.97
C HIS A 160 23.45 8.28 -4.36
N SER A 161 24.27 8.84 -3.46
CA SER A 161 25.03 10.09 -3.67
C SER A 161 24.15 11.29 -4.10
N LEU A 162 22.97 11.41 -3.49
CA LEU A 162 21.98 12.44 -3.79
C LEU A 162 22.25 13.74 -3.03
N GLY A 163 21.78 14.85 -3.59
CA GLY A 163 21.61 16.10 -2.86
C GLY A 163 20.56 15.91 -1.76
N PHE A 164 20.81 16.43 -0.56
CA PHE A 164 19.87 16.37 0.55
C PHE A 164 19.90 17.65 1.37
N GLU A 165 18.72 18.21 1.60
CA GLU A 165 18.52 19.45 2.32
C GLU A 165 17.28 19.36 3.21
N GLN A 166 17.45 19.55 4.52
CA GLN A 166 16.33 19.61 5.46
C GLN A 166 15.96 21.07 5.76
N ARG A 167 14.68 21.41 5.60
CA ARG A 167 14.11 22.75 5.86
C ARG A 167 12.83 22.63 6.70
N GLY A 168 12.97 22.75 8.02
CA GLY A 168 11.84 22.59 8.94
C GLY A 168 11.22 21.19 8.81
N GLU A 169 9.92 21.14 8.55
CA GLU A 169 9.13 19.89 8.38
C GLU A 169 9.21 19.28 6.97
N ALA A 170 10.17 19.72 6.14
CA ALA A 170 10.37 19.18 4.81
C ALA A 170 11.82 18.76 4.57
N ILE A 171 11.99 17.67 3.82
CA ILE A 171 13.29 17.23 3.29
C ILE A 171 13.22 17.29 1.78
N VAL A 172 14.24 17.89 1.16
CA VAL A 172 14.43 17.89 -0.28
C VAL A 172 15.54 16.92 -0.63
N VAL A 173 15.25 15.99 -1.53
CA VAL A 173 16.21 15.05 -2.12
C VAL A 173 16.33 15.35 -3.61
N GLU A 174 17.56 15.34 -4.14
CA GLU A 174 17.87 15.81 -5.49
C GLU A 174 18.86 14.88 -6.18
N ASP A 175 18.58 14.51 -7.43
CA ASP A 175 19.54 13.95 -8.38
C ASP A 175 19.75 14.91 -9.55
N ASP A 176 20.47 14.48 -10.59
CA ASP A 176 20.75 15.30 -11.78
C ASP A 176 19.49 15.68 -12.60
N GLN A 177 18.34 15.01 -12.36
CA GLN A 177 17.12 15.13 -13.17
C GLN A 177 15.91 15.64 -12.38
N GLN A 178 15.82 15.32 -11.09
CA GLN A 178 14.64 15.51 -10.25
C GLN A 178 15.02 16.12 -8.91
N ARG A 179 14.16 17.02 -8.44
CA ARG A 179 14.21 17.62 -7.09
C ARG A 179 12.89 17.34 -6.41
N VAL A 180 12.89 16.40 -5.46
CA VAL A 180 11.68 15.89 -4.81
C VAL A 180 11.64 16.41 -3.37
N GLN A 181 10.51 16.99 -2.98
CA GLN A 181 10.27 17.43 -1.60
C GLN A 181 9.36 16.44 -0.89
N VAL A 182 9.79 15.96 0.27
CA VAL A 182 9.05 15.09 1.18
C VAL A 182 8.60 15.89 2.40
N ASP A 183 7.32 15.78 2.74
CA ASP A 183 6.73 16.31 3.97
C ASP A 183 6.92 15.30 5.10
N LEU A 184 7.57 15.72 6.19
CA LEU A 184 7.89 14.85 7.34
C LEU A 184 6.67 14.55 8.21
N GLY A 185 5.65 15.41 8.19
CA GLY A 185 4.41 15.20 8.94
C GLY A 185 3.54 14.11 8.32
N THR A 186 3.52 14.02 6.99
CA THR A 186 2.72 13.02 6.27
C THR A 186 3.52 11.81 5.77
N GLY A 187 4.84 11.94 5.64
CA GLY A 187 5.68 10.92 5.01
C GLY A 187 5.41 10.76 3.51
N GLN A 188 4.92 11.81 2.85
CA GLN A 188 4.56 11.81 1.44
C GLN A 188 5.38 12.83 0.65
N ILE A 189 5.44 12.65 -0.66
CA ILE A 189 5.93 13.68 -1.57
C ILE A 189 4.93 14.86 -1.54
N ALA A 190 5.41 16.09 -1.39
CA ALA A 190 4.56 17.27 -1.14
C ALA A 190 3.52 17.56 -2.24
N SER A 191 3.76 17.09 -3.47
CA SER A 191 2.82 17.23 -4.60
C SER A 191 1.90 16.02 -4.80
N SER A 192 1.91 15.04 -3.90
CA SER A 192 1.14 13.81 -4.07
C SER A 192 -0.32 13.95 -3.69
N MET A 193 -1.15 13.12 -4.32
CA MET A 193 -2.49 12.84 -3.81
C MET A 193 -2.35 12.10 -2.47
N GLN A 194 -3.22 12.38 -1.50
CA GLN A 194 -3.21 11.69 -0.22
C GLN A 194 -4.14 10.47 -0.26
N LEU A 195 -3.85 9.43 0.52
CA LEU A 195 -4.76 8.27 0.63
C LEU A 195 -6.14 8.67 1.15
N VAL A 196 -6.20 9.62 2.10
CA VAL A 196 -7.48 10.15 2.61
C VAL A 196 -8.33 10.83 1.52
N ASP A 197 -7.70 11.38 0.47
CA ASP A 197 -8.42 11.94 -0.67
C ASP A 197 -9.08 10.85 -1.51
N VAL A 198 -8.33 9.76 -1.79
CA VAL A 198 -8.86 8.59 -2.53
C VAL A 198 -10.00 7.93 -1.77
N LEU A 199 -9.85 7.79 -0.45
CA LEU A 199 -10.86 7.20 0.42
C LEU A 199 -12.10 8.10 0.52
N ALA A 200 -11.93 9.41 0.63
CA ALA A 200 -13.04 10.36 0.62
C ALA A 200 -13.84 10.27 -0.68
N ASP A 201 -13.15 10.26 -1.83
CA ASP A 201 -13.79 10.08 -3.14
C ASP A 201 -14.56 8.76 -3.22
N ALA A 202 -14.03 7.68 -2.64
CA ALA A 202 -14.66 6.38 -2.70
C ALA A 202 -15.88 6.24 -1.76
N PHE A 203 -15.90 6.94 -0.63
CA PHE A 203 -16.72 6.62 0.54
C PHE A 203 -18.21 6.47 0.23
N TYR A 204 -18.93 7.56 -0.04
CA TYR A 204 -20.40 7.50 -0.18
C TYR A 204 -20.86 6.68 -1.37
N TYR A 205 -20.12 6.71 -2.48
CA TYR A 205 -20.50 5.91 -3.64
C TYR A 205 -20.33 4.41 -3.36
N SER A 206 -19.25 4.02 -2.68
CA SER A 206 -19.06 2.67 -2.16
C SER A 206 -20.17 2.27 -1.18
N THR A 207 -20.50 3.13 -0.21
CA THR A 207 -21.56 2.90 0.77
C THR A 207 -22.90 2.60 0.09
N GLU A 208 -23.29 3.37 -0.92
CA GLU A 208 -24.55 3.11 -1.62
C GLU A 208 -24.54 1.76 -2.37
N HIS A 209 -23.44 1.45 -3.06
CA HIS A 209 -23.27 0.13 -3.70
C HIS A 209 -23.35 -1.01 -2.70
N GLN A 210 -22.79 -0.83 -1.50
CA GLN A 210 -22.84 -1.81 -0.43
C GLN A 210 -24.25 -1.96 0.14
N LEU A 211 -24.95 -0.86 0.43
CA LEU A 211 -26.36 -0.87 0.87
C LEU A 211 -27.27 -1.56 -0.17
N PHE A 212 -27.02 -1.33 -1.46
CA PHE A 212 -27.79 -1.97 -2.53
C PHE A 212 -27.49 -3.47 -2.66
N TYR A 213 -26.24 -3.89 -2.46
CA TYR A 213 -25.86 -5.30 -2.41
C TYR A 213 -26.54 -6.02 -1.23
N GLU A 214 -26.46 -5.44 -0.03
CA GLU A 214 -27.07 -5.99 1.17
C GLU A 214 -28.61 -5.98 1.11
N GLY A 215 -29.19 -4.93 0.52
CA GLY A 215 -30.63 -4.82 0.28
C GLY A 215 -31.20 -5.89 -0.67
N GLN A 216 -30.35 -6.53 -1.48
CA GLN A 216 -30.72 -7.70 -2.28
C GLN A 216 -30.64 -9.02 -1.48
N GLY A 217 -30.26 -8.97 -0.21
CA GLY A 217 -30.09 -10.14 0.65
C GLY A 217 -28.80 -10.91 0.39
N LEU A 218 -27.81 -10.30 -0.26
CA LEU A 218 -26.53 -10.92 -0.54
C LEU A 218 -25.62 -10.86 0.70
N PRO A 219 -24.94 -11.97 1.06
CA PRO A 219 -24.19 -12.03 2.31
C PRO A 219 -22.85 -11.28 2.22
N PRO A 220 -22.37 -10.71 3.34
CA PRO A 220 -21.08 -10.02 3.39
C PRO A 220 -19.89 -11.00 3.33
N ILE A 221 -20.11 -12.27 3.70
CA ILE A 221 -19.11 -13.34 3.60
C ILE A 221 -19.59 -14.36 2.57
N VAL A 222 -18.75 -14.66 1.59
CA VAL A 222 -19.07 -15.52 0.44
C VAL A 222 -18.02 -16.62 0.25
N GLU A 223 -18.44 -17.71 -0.38
CA GLU A 223 -17.51 -18.72 -0.89
C GLU A 223 -16.77 -18.19 -2.12
N TYR A 224 -15.49 -18.53 -2.25
CA TYR A 224 -14.63 -18.07 -3.34
C TYR A 224 -13.79 -19.20 -3.93
N SER A 225 -13.83 -19.33 -5.26
CA SER A 225 -12.98 -20.24 -6.01
C SER A 225 -11.84 -19.46 -6.65
N GLN A 226 -10.65 -19.46 -6.02
CA GLN A 226 -9.48 -18.76 -6.56
C GLN A 226 -9.08 -19.25 -7.95
N ALA A 227 -9.20 -20.56 -8.21
CA ALA A 227 -8.90 -21.13 -9.52
C ALA A 227 -9.82 -20.63 -10.65
N ARG A 228 -11.04 -20.17 -10.32
CA ARG A 228 -12.02 -19.65 -11.30
C ARG A 228 -12.18 -18.13 -11.25
N GLY A 229 -11.79 -17.48 -10.16
CA GLY A 229 -12.04 -16.05 -9.93
C GLY A 229 -13.53 -15.74 -9.76
N GLU A 230 -14.26 -16.62 -9.06
CA GLU A 230 -15.72 -16.59 -9.01
C GLU A 230 -16.25 -16.91 -7.60
N THR A 231 -17.43 -16.35 -7.30
CA THR A 231 -18.27 -16.66 -6.14
C THR A 231 -19.65 -17.13 -6.64
N PRO A 232 -20.54 -17.64 -5.76
CA PRO A 232 -21.93 -17.95 -6.14
C PRO A 232 -22.71 -16.78 -6.73
N TYR A 233 -22.23 -15.54 -6.54
CA TYR A 233 -22.90 -14.30 -6.92
C TYR A 233 -22.26 -13.61 -8.13
N GLY A 234 -21.19 -14.18 -8.70
CA GLY A 234 -20.55 -13.68 -9.91
C GLY A 234 -19.03 -13.72 -9.85
N LYS A 235 -18.40 -13.09 -10.85
CA LYS A 235 -16.95 -12.95 -10.90
C LYS A 235 -16.47 -12.01 -9.82
N ALA A 236 -15.42 -12.42 -9.12
CA ALA A 236 -14.81 -11.64 -8.06
C ALA A 236 -13.29 -11.72 -8.14
N MET A 237 -12.65 -10.68 -7.61
CA MET A 237 -11.21 -10.51 -7.66
C MET A 237 -10.69 -10.32 -6.23
N LEU A 238 -9.68 -11.09 -5.84
CA LEU A 238 -8.99 -10.92 -4.57
C LEU A 238 -8.13 -9.65 -4.61
N ILE A 239 -8.37 -8.74 -3.67
CA ILE A 239 -7.70 -7.42 -3.62
C ILE A 239 -6.72 -7.35 -2.46
N ALA A 240 -7.12 -7.88 -1.31
CA ALA A 240 -6.34 -7.85 -0.08
C ALA A 240 -6.62 -9.08 0.78
N THR A 241 -5.75 -9.33 1.75
CA THR A 241 -5.93 -10.36 2.77
C THR A 241 -5.81 -9.78 4.16
N ILE A 242 -6.48 -10.42 5.11
CA ILE A 242 -6.42 -10.14 6.54
C ILE A 242 -5.97 -11.42 7.23
N ARG A 243 -4.83 -11.36 7.94
CA ARG A 243 -4.27 -12.48 8.70
C ARG A 243 -3.56 -11.97 9.94
N GLY A 244 -3.84 -12.56 11.11
CA GLY A 244 -3.14 -12.22 12.35
C GLY A 244 -3.19 -10.74 12.73
N GLY A 245 -4.35 -10.09 12.55
CA GLY A 245 -4.52 -8.66 12.83
C GLY A 245 -3.89 -7.73 11.79
N THR A 246 -3.44 -8.25 10.65
CA THR A 246 -2.74 -7.49 9.62
C THR A 246 -3.51 -7.49 8.30
N PHE A 247 -3.74 -6.32 7.71
CA PHE A 247 -4.30 -6.12 6.37
C PHE A 247 -3.18 -5.91 5.33
N ARG A 248 -3.24 -6.61 4.19
CA ARG A 248 -2.25 -6.51 3.11
C ARG A 248 -2.90 -6.53 1.73
N PHE A 249 -2.51 -5.62 0.84
CA PHE A 249 -2.90 -5.68 -0.57
C PHE A 249 -2.13 -6.79 -1.31
N CYS A 250 -2.80 -7.49 -2.23
CA CYS A 250 -2.21 -8.58 -3.02
C CYS A 250 -1.55 -8.07 -4.32
N PHE A 251 -0.56 -7.18 -4.22
CA PHE A 251 0.06 -6.53 -5.40
C PHE A 251 0.74 -7.49 -6.40
N ASP A 252 0.97 -8.74 -6.00
CA ASP A 252 1.48 -9.82 -6.85
C ASP A 252 0.46 -10.30 -7.89
N GLN A 253 -0.82 -9.98 -7.71
CA GLN A 253 -1.92 -10.47 -8.54
C GLN A 253 -2.69 -9.32 -9.19
N ALA A 254 -3.13 -9.54 -10.43
CA ALA A 254 -4.17 -8.70 -11.01
C ALA A 254 -5.49 -8.96 -10.26
N PRO A 255 -6.26 -7.91 -9.91
CA PRO A 255 -6.14 -6.51 -10.33
C PRO A 255 -5.38 -5.62 -9.33
N ALA A 256 -4.97 -6.11 -8.16
CA ALA A 256 -4.29 -5.30 -7.15
C ALA A 256 -2.96 -4.70 -7.65
N LYS A 257 -2.28 -5.34 -8.62
CA LYS A 257 -1.16 -4.72 -9.33
C LYS A 257 -1.50 -3.37 -10.00
N ALA A 258 -2.72 -3.20 -10.51
CA ALA A 258 -3.17 -1.92 -11.05
C ALA A 258 -3.34 -0.85 -9.97
N LEU A 259 -3.73 -1.25 -8.75
CA LEU A 259 -3.73 -0.35 -7.58
C LEU A 259 -2.31 0.08 -7.21
N GLN A 260 -1.34 -0.84 -7.25
CA GLN A 260 0.06 -0.51 -7.02
C GLN A 260 0.57 0.52 -8.03
N GLN A 261 0.28 0.31 -9.32
CA GLN A 261 0.67 1.25 -10.37
C GLN A 261 0.01 2.62 -10.19
N PHE A 262 -1.29 2.65 -9.88
CA PHE A 262 -2.00 3.89 -9.58
C PHE A 262 -1.36 4.65 -8.40
N ALA A 263 -1.00 3.95 -7.32
CA ALA A 263 -0.35 4.56 -6.17
C ALA A 263 1.00 5.19 -6.55
N ILE A 264 1.75 4.56 -7.44
CA ILE A 264 3.04 5.07 -7.93
C ILE A 264 2.82 6.29 -8.83
N ASP A 265 1.92 6.20 -9.80
CA ASP A 265 1.62 7.27 -10.74
C ASP A 265 1.07 8.53 -10.05
N GLN A 266 0.42 8.36 -8.89
CA GLN A 266 -0.15 9.45 -8.07
C GLN A 266 0.71 9.81 -6.84
N HIS A 267 1.87 9.17 -6.67
CA HIS A 267 2.79 9.36 -5.54
C HIS A 267 2.19 9.10 -4.15
N ILE A 268 1.26 8.15 -4.02
CA ILE A 268 0.55 7.79 -2.79
C ILE A 268 1.32 6.70 -2.03
N SER A 269 2.38 7.06 -1.29
CA SER A 269 3.26 6.08 -0.64
C SER A 269 2.54 5.28 0.46
N SER A 270 1.55 5.88 1.15
CA SER A 270 0.80 5.18 2.20
C SER A 270 0.03 3.97 1.66
N LEU A 271 -0.43 4.03 0.41
CA LEU A 271 -1.13 2.89 -0.22
C LEU A 271 -0.16 1.73 -0.53
N LEU A 272 1.14 2.03 -0.65
CA LEU A 272 2.21 1.05 -0.88
C LEU A 272 2.79 0.47 0.41
N LYS A 273 2.23 0.81 1.58
CA LYS A 273 2.65 0.24 2.85
C LYS A 273 2.57 -1.29 2.80
N PRO A 274 3.61 -2.04 3.22
CA PRO A 274 3.62 -3.50 3.15
C PRO A 274 2.44 -4.15 3.88
N SER A 275 2.03 -3.52 4.97
CA SER A 275 0.90 -3.97 5.77
C SER A 275 0.34 -2.86 6.66
N TRP A 276 -0.94 -3.00 6.98
CA TRP A 276 -1.65 -2.18 7.95
C TRP A 276 -2.09 -3.03 9.13
N ASP A 277 -2.10 -2.43 10.32
CA ASP A 277 -2.87 -2.98 11.43
C ASP A 277 -4.36 -2.99 11.05
N VAL A 278 -5.09 -4.03 11.44
CA VAL A 278 -6.49 -4.21 11.03
C VAL A 278 -7.39 -3.12 11.60
N ASP A 279 -7.17 -2.68 12.84
CA ASP A 279 -8.00 -1.62 13.45
C ASP A 279 -7.77 -0.28 12.74
N GLN A 280 -6.53 -0.01 12.33
CA GLN A 280 -6.21 1.15 11.49
C GLN A 280 -6.85 1.04 10.10
N ALA A 281 -6.82 -0.14 9.49
CA ALA A 281 -7.40 -0.38 8.17
C ALA A 281 -8.92 -0.19 8.18
N GLU A 282 -9.60 -0.72 9.19
CA GLU A 282 -11.04 -0.57 9.41
C GLU A 282 -11.40 0.89 9.72
N GLY A 283 -10.64 1.57 10.60
CA GLY A 283 -10.88 2.98 10.94
C GLY A 283 -10.79 3.93 9.74
N LEU A 284 -9.97 3.59 8.73
CA LEU A 284 -9.84 4.34 7.49
C LEU A 284 -10.72 3.82 6.34
N TYR A 285 -11.41 2.69 6.53
CA TYR A 285 -12.15 2.00 5.48
C TYR A 285 -11.27 1.66 4.27
N LEU A 286 -10.09 1.08 4.50
CA LEU A 286 -9.13 0.73 3.44
C LEU A 286 -9.70 -0.24 2.39
N GLU A 287 -10.74 -0.98 2.72
CA GLU A 287 -11.51 -1.78 1.78
C GLU A 287 -12.17 -0.96 0.67
N ASN A 288 -12.18 0.37 0.76
CA ASN A 288 -12.64 1.29 -0.28
C ASN A 288 -11.53 1.81 -1.20
N ALA A 289 -10.24 1.67 -0.83
CA ALA A 289 -9.12 2.34 -1.51
C ALA A 289 -8.99 1.95 -2.99
N ALA A 290 -9.24 0.68 -3.34
CA ALA A 290 -9.08 0.21 -4.71
C ALA A 290 -10.32 0.42 -5.59
N LYS A 291 -11.48 0.73 -5.00
CA LYS A 291 -12.76 0.85 -5.71
C LYS A 291 -12.75 1.90 -6.83
N PRO A 292 -12.27 3.15 -6.61
CA PRO A 292 -12.23 4.16 -7.66
C PRO A 292 -11.26 3.79 -8.79
N VAL A 293 -10.17 3.09 -8.48
CA VAL A 293 -9.14 2.68 -9.44
C VAL A 293 -9.66 1.54 -10.33
N LEU A 294 -10.29 0.54 -9.71
CA LEU A 294 -10.73 -0.68 -10.39
C LEU A 294 -12.14 -0.57 -10.98
N SER A 295 -12.86 0.52 -10.69
CA SER A 295 -14.28 0.70 -11.05
C SER A 295 -15.19 -0.41 -10.53
N SER A 296 -14.80 -1.06 -9.44
CA SER A 296 -15.55 -2.10 -8.73
C SER A 296 -15.96 -1.56 -7.37
N TRP A 297 -17.26 -1.35 -7.16
CA TRP A 297 -17.78 -0.59 -6.01
C TRP A 297 -18.38 -1.46 -4.90
N THR A 298 -18.63 -2.73 -5.20
CA THR A 298 -19.17 -3.71 -4.26
C THR A 298 -18.09 -4.68 -3.85
N HIS A 299 -18.08 -5.05 -2.56
CA HIS A 299 -17.13 -5.99 -2.00
C HIS A 299 -17.81 -7.01 -1.10
N ALA A 300 -17.12 -8.13 -0.88
CA ALA A 300 -17.44 -9.12 0.13
C ALA A 300 -16.14 -9.71 0.67
N PHE A 301 -16.24 -10.43 1.78
CA PHE A 301 -15.13 -11.17 2.36
C PHE A 301 -15.26 -12.66 2.06
N CYS A 302 -14.15 -13.38 2.06
CA CYS A 302 -14.15 -14.84 1.98
C CYS A 302 -13.13 -15.44 2.93
N GLN A 303 -13.38 -16.65 3.43
CA GLN A 303 -12.37 -17.42 4.14
C GLN A 303 -11.45 -18.10 3.11
N LEU A 304 -10.15 -17.80 3.13
CA LEU A 304 -9.16 -18.44 2.25
C LEU A 304 -8.60 -19.73 2.88
N ASP A 305 -8.32 -19.68 4.18
CA ASP A 305 -7.88 -20.81 5.00
C ASP A 305 -8.31 -20.61 6.47
N ALA A 306 -7.85 -21.40 7.44
CA ALA A 306 -8.28 -21.27 8.84
C ALA A 306 -7.93 -19.92 9.52
N GLU A 307 -6.93 -19.19 9.01
CA GLU A 307 -6.37 -17.99 9.63
C GLU A 307 -6.44 -16.74 8.73
N THR A 308 -6.76 -16.92 7.44
CA THR A 308 -6.72 -15.86 6.44
C THR A 308 -8.10 -15.57 5.87
N MET A 309 -8.52 -14.31 5.97
CA MET A 309 -9.65 -13.76 5.23
C MET A 309 -9.17 -13.03 3.98
N GLY A 310 -9.95 -13.09 2.90
CA GLY A 310 -9.74 -12.33 1.67
C GLY A 310 -10.79 -11.25 1.51
N LEU A 311 -10.37 -10.08 1.02
CA LEU A 311 -11.24 -9.01 0.53
C LEU A 311 -11.44 -9.19 -0.97
N LEU A 312 -12.68 -9.41 -1.37
CA LEU A 312 -13.08 -9.62 -2.76
C LEU A 312 -13.84 -8.43 -3.30
N TYR A 313 -13.51 -8.01 -4.51
CA TYR A 313 -14.32 -7.06 -5.27
C TYR A 313 -15.06 -7.77 -6.39
N PHE A 314 -16.34 -7.43 -6.56
CA PHE A 314 -17.14 -7.98 -7.66
C PHE A 314 -16.84 -7.25 -8.97
N HIS A 315 -16.74 -8.00 -10.06
CA HIS A 315 -16.50 -7.45 -11.39
C HIS A 315 -17.81 -6.92 -11.98
N HIS A 316 -17.96 -5.59 -12.06
CA HIS A 316 -19.20 -4.88 -12.35
C HIS A 316 -20.35 -5.26 -11.40
N PRO A 317 -21.19 -4.30 -10.96
CA PRO A 317 -22.40 -4.68 -10.27
C PRO A 317 -23.28 -5.44 -11.27
N SER A 318 -23.69 -6.66 -10.94
CA SER A 318 -24.59 -7.48 -11.75
C SER A 318 -25.94 -6.79 -11.99
N SER A 319 -26.23 -5.72 -11.25
CA SER A 319 -27.30 -4.76 -11.51
C SER A 319 -26.80 -3.33 -11.25
N PRO A 320 -26.89 -2.40 -12.22
CA PRO A 320 -26.54 -1.00 -11.97
C PRO A 320 -27.43 -0.41 -10.87
N LEU A 321 -26.91 0.57 -10.13
CA LEU A 321 -27.73 1.28 -9.14
C LEU A 321 -28.97 1.89 -9.83
N PRO A 322 -30.16 1.78 -9.21
CA PRO A 322 -31.35 2.46 -9.71
C PRO A 322 -31.14 3.99 -9.69
N PRO A 323 -31.97 4.77 -10.42
CA PRO A 323 -31.92 6.24 -10.35
C PRO A 323 -31.92 6.75 -8.91
N LEU A 324 -31.17 7.84 -8.65
CA LEU A 324 -30.97 8.33 -7.28
C LEU A 324 -32.29 8.81 -6.69
N SER A 325 -32.83 8.07 -5.72
CA SER A 325 -33.98 8.51 -4.93
C SER A 325 -33.53 9.22 -3.66
N LYS A 326 -34.41 10.04 -3.09
CA LYS A 326 -34.20 10.68 -1.79
C LYS A 326 -33.93 9.65 -0.69
N ALA A 327 -34.64 8.52 -0.73
CA ALA A 327 -34.46 7.46 0.26
C ALA A 327 -33.05 6.85 0.18
N ALA A 328 -32.53 6.61 -1.04
CA ALA A 328 -31.17 6.12 -1.22
C ALA A 328 -30.13 7.15 -0.79
N ALA A 329 -30.29 8.42 -1.22
CA ALA A 329 -29.41 9.51 -0.81
C ALA A 329 -29.39 9.68 0.72
N LEU A 330 -30.55 9.66 1.39
CA LEU A 330 -30.65 9.76 2.84
C LEU A 330 -29.95 8.58 3.53
N ALA A 331 -30.21 7.35 3.10
CA ALA A 331 -29.59 6.15 3.70
C ALA A 331 -28.06 6.18 3.55
N THR A 332 -27.55 6.59 2.40
CA THR A 332 -26.11 6.70 2.13
C THR A 332 -25.45 7.83 2.90
N LEU A 333 -26.02 9.03 2.88
CA LEU A 333 -25.41 10.22 3.48
C LEU A 333 -25.54 10.25 5.01
N GLN A 334 -26.43 9.43 5.59
CA GLN A 334 -26.50 9.22 7.04
C GLN A 334 -25.41 8.30 7.57
N THR A 335 -24.70 7.56 6.71
CA THR A 335 -23.54 6.77 7.14
C THR A 335 -22.44 7.71 7.63
N PRO A 336 -21.97 7.58 8.88
CA PRO A 336 -20.91 8.43 9.42
C PRO A 336 -19.62 8.27 8.62
N ILE A 337 -19.09 9.37 8.10
CA ILE A 337 -17.79 9.39 7.46
C ILE A 337 -16.68 9.48 8.51
N PRO A 338 -15.56 8.75 8.38
CA PRO A 338 -14.44 8.84 9.30
C PRO A 338 -13.92 10.27 9.50
N GLU A 339 -13.45 10.56 10.71
CA GLU A 339 -12.90 11.87 11.08
C GLU A 339 -11.70 12.28 10.21
N ALA A 340 -10.94 11.32 9.67
CA ALA A 340 -9.82 11.63 8.79
C ALA A 340 -10.24 12.06 7.37
N LEU A 341 -11.47 11.77 6.93
CA LEU A 341 -11.91 11.99 5.54
C LEU A 341 -12.74 13.28 5.40
N ASN A 342 -12.55 13.97 4.29
CA ASN A 342 -13.28 15.21 3.98
C ASN A 342 -14.68 14.91 3.43
N ALA A 343 -15.73 15.28 4.18
CA ALA A 343 -17.11 14.95 3.82
C ALA A 343 -17.62 15.74 2.60
N ARG A 344 -17.12 16.97 2.38
CA ARG A 344 -17.50 17.76 1.20
C ARG A 344 -16.98 17.14 -0.07
N ARG A 345 -15.70 16.77 -0.07
CA ARG A 345 -15.06 16.06 -1.19
C ARG A 345 -15.81 14.77 -1.51
N ALA A 346 -16.11 13.97 -0.47
CA ALA A 346 -16.87 12.73 -0.62
C ALA A 346 -18.25 12.97 -1.24
N LEU A 347 -18.97 14.02 -0.80
CA LEU A 347 -20.28 14.36 -1.35
C LEU A 347 -20.20 14.85 -2.80
N GLU A 348 -19.23 15.70 -3.13
CA GLU A 348 -19.02 16.21 -4.48
C GLU A 348 -18.73 15.08 -5.47
N PHE A 349 -17.84 14.15 -5.09
CA PHE A 349 -17.54 12.98 -5.89
C PHE A 349 -18.77 12.07 -6.04
N TYR A 350 -19.50 11.83 -4.94
CA TYR A 350 -20.72 11.04 -4.96
C TYR A 350 -21.77 11.62 -5.92
N ALA A 351 -22.07 12.92 -5.81
CA ALA A 351 -23.01 13.60 -6.68
C ALA A 351 -22.60 13.49 -8.16
N SER A 352 -21.31 13.70 -8.45
CA SER A 352 -20.74 13.54 -9.80
C SER A 352 -20.93 12.13 -10.35
N LYS A 353 -20.60 11.07 -9.57
CA LYS A 353 -20.79 9.67 -9.98
C LYS A 353 -22.25 9.29 -10.18
N ARG A 354 -23.15 9.88 -9.43
CA ARG A 354 -24.60 9.70 -9.57
C ARG A 354 -25.20 10.51 -10.72
N GLY A 355 -24.44 11.40 -11.36
CA GLY A 355 -24.97 12.37 -12.33
C GLY A 355 -25.99 13.34 -11.69
N ALA A 356 -25.91 13.51 -10.38
CA ALA A 356 -26.79 14.36 -9.59
C ALA A 356 -26.19 15.77 -9.49
N ARG A 357 -27.05 16.79 -9.53
CA ARG A 357 -26.60 18.17 -9.35
C ARG A 357 -26.50 18.48 -7.87
N LEU A 358 -25.32 18.92 -7.45
CA LEU A 358 -25.09 19.49 -6.12
C LEU A 358 -25.20 21.02 -6.21
N LEU A 359 -26.14 21.60 -5.47
CA LEU A 359 -26.39 23.03 -5.39
C LEU A 359 -25.88 23.54 -4.04
N ALA A 360 -24.71 24.18 -4.02
CA ALA A 360 -24.25 24.87 -2.82
C ALA A 360 -25.17 26.08 -2.55
N THR A 361 -25.88 26.05 -1.43
CA THR A 361 -26.76 27.14 -1.00
C THR A 361 -25.99 28.20 -0.22
N ASP A 362 -25.04 27.77 0.62
CA ASP A 362 -24.06 28.63 1.29
C ASP A 362 -22.83 27.82 1.76
N GLN A 363 -21.99 28.39 2.62
CA GLN A 363 -20.83 27.70 3.18
C GLN A 363 -21.18 26.58 4.15
N HIS A 364 -22.42 26.49 4.63
CA HIS A 364 -22.87 25.52 5.64
C HIS A 364 -23.91 24.55 5.11
N THR A 365 -24.44 24.74 3.90
CA THR A 365 -25.53 23.94 3.38
C THR A 365 -25.38 23.67 1.89
N ALA A 366 -25.83 22.49 1.46
CA ALA A 366 -25.96 22.12 0.06
C ALA A 366 -27.23 21.31 -0.18
N GLU A 367 -27.80 21.41 -1.38
CA GLU A 367 -28.91 20.56 -1.84
C GLU A 367 -28.44 19.57 -2.91
N LEU A 368 -28.76 18.29 -2.73
CA LEU A 368 -28.52 17.25 -3.72
C LEU A 368 -29.81 16.94 -4.49
N GLU A 369 -29.79 17.11 -5.81
CA GLU A 369 -30.93 16.76 -6.67
C GLU A 369 -31.06 15.25 -6.87
N CYS A 370 -32.24 14.72 -6.53
CA CYS A 370 -32.64 13.32 -6.70
C CYS A 370 -33.78 13.22 -7.72
N ALA A 371 -34.07 12.03 -8.21
CA ALA A 371 -35.13 11.75 -9.17
C ALA A 371 -36.53 12.09 -8.64
N ASP A 372 -36.74 12.00 -7.33
CA ASP A 372 -38.01 12.20 -6.63
C ASP A 372 -37.98 13.41 -5.65
N GLY A 373 -36.97 14.28 -5.73
CA GLY A 373 -36.91 15.51 -4.93
C GLY A 373 -35.49 16.02 -4.68
N ARG A 374 -35.29 16.67 -3.53
CA ARG A 374 -33.97 17.16 -3.09
C ARG A 374 -33.70 16.74 -1.65
N VAL A 375 -32.42 16.57 -1.33
CA VAL A 375 -31.95 16.33 0.03
C VAL A 375 -31.10 17.53 0.45
N LEU A 376 -31.38 18.08 1.62
CA LEU A 376 -30.60 19.16 2.24
C LEU A 376 -29.50 18.54 3.12
N ILE A 377 -28.26 18.96 2.90
CA ILE A 377 -27.09 18.57 3.66
C ILE A 377 -26.55 19.78 4.39
N SER A 378 -26.32 19.65 5.70
CA SER A 378 -25.73 20.69 6.55
C SER A 378 -24.31 20.32 6.96
N PHE A 379 -23.43 21.31 7.03
CA PHE A 379 -22.01 21.16 7.30
C PHE A 379 -21.50 22.05 8.42
N GLU A 380 -20.55 21.51 9.17
CA GLU A 380 -19.66 22.27 10.06
C GLU A 380 -18.22 22.02 9.63
N GLY A 381 -17.56 23.04 9.06
CA GLY A 381 -16.27 22.87 8.41
C GLY A 381 -16.33 21.88 7.24
N ASP A 382 -15.59 20.79 7.38
CA ASP A 382 -15.49 19.66 6.43
C ASP A 382 -16.38 18.46 6.80
N ARG A 383 -17.23 18.59 7.83
CA ARG A 383 -18.10 17.52 8.34
C ARG A 383 -19.55 17.71 7.91
N ILE A 384 -20.26 16.61 7.64
CA ILE A 384 -21.73 16.59 7.55
C ILE A 384 -22.28 16.45 8.96
N VAL A 385 -23.12 17.40 9.39
CA VAL A 385 -23.76 17.40 10.73
C VAL A 385 -25.23 17.01 10.66
N ALA A 386 -25.87 17.17 9.49
CA ALA A 386 -27.26 16.77 9.32
C ALA A 386 -27.60 16.53 7.84
N VAL A 387 -28.52 15.59 7.61
CA VAL A 387 -29.08 15.28 6.28
C VAL A 387 -30.59 15.15 6.41
N HIS A 388 -31.34 15.95 5.68
CA HIS A 388 -32.79 16.03 5.77
C HIS A 388 -33.45 16.05 4.39
N ASP A 389 -34.68 15.53 4.30
CA ASP A 389 -35.51 15.73 3.12
C ASP A 389 -35.78 17.25 2.97
N ALA A 390 -35.44 17.81 1.82
CA ALA A 390 -35.78 19.19 1.51
C ALA A 390 -37.29 19.23 1.23
N PHE A 391 -38.09 19.34 2.29
CA PHE A 391 -39.49 19.71 2.14
C PHE A 391 -39.52 21.01 1.32
N LYS A 392 -40.35 21.04 0.28
CA LYS A 392 -40.81 22.30 -0.28
C LYS A 392 -41.36 23.10 0.91
N MET A 393 -40.61 24.07 1.42
CA MET A 393 -41.19 25.20 2.14
C MET A 393 -42.03 25.94 1.10
N GLY A 394 -43.24 25.42 0.89
CA GLY A 394 -44.18 25.93 -0.08
C GLY A 394 -44.92 27.13 0.49
N ALA A 395 -44.65 28.26 -0.16
CA ALA A 395 -45.49 29.44 -0.36
C ALA A 395 -45.81 30.33 0.85
#